data_AF-A0A0B1SFZ6-F1
#
_entry.id   AF-A0A0B1SFZ6-F1
#
_cell.length_a   1.000
_cell.length_b   1.000
_cell.length_c   1.000
_cell.angle_alpha   90.00
_cell.angle_beta   90.00
_cell.angle_gamma   90.00
#
_symmetry.space_group_name_H-M   'P 1'
#
loop_
_entity.id
_entity.type
_entity.pdbx_description
1 polymer ?
#
loop_
_entity_poly.entity_id
_entity_poly.type
_entity_poly.pdbx_seq_one_letter_code
_entity_poly.pdbx_strand_id
1 'polypeptide(L)'
;AVSSTFLERKTKAAATGESEIQRASRLTIGAKVLESAVNSKKSLGSHVSAAGGLEQAIYNACAEGNRCLAMFVRNQRQWNAKPMDDETVERWNAALKETQFPLNQIVPHGSYLMNPGSPDPEKLQKSREAMLDECKRCERLGILYYNFHPGSTTGACTTEECLKTVAATVDYIVENTAHIILLIETMAGQGSTVGSSFEEIRDIIAMESL
;
A
#
# COMPACT_ATOMS: atom_id res chain seq x y z
N ALA A 1 5.83 22.52 -11.38
CA ALA A 1 6.80 23.40 -10.71
C ALA A 1 6.55 23.29 -9.22
N VAL A 2 7.39 22.56 -8.50
CA VAL A 2 7.30 22.47 -7.04
C VAL A 2 7.80 23.82 -6.50
N SER A 3 6.85 24.66 -6.08
CA SER A 3 7.14 26.01 -5.61
C SER A 3 7.98 25.96 -4.32
N SER A 4 8.96 26.86 -4.21
CA SER A 4 9.86 27.04 -3.05
C SER A 4 9.17 27.29 -1.71
N THR A 5 7.84 27.40 -1.70
CA THR A 5 6.98 27.58 -0.52
C THR A 5 6.74 26.30 0.30
N PHE A 6 7.15 25.13 -0.20
CA PHE A 6 7.03 23.84 0.51
C PHE A 6 7.91 23.76 1.79
N LEU A 7 8.96 24.58 1.88
CA LEU A 7 9.99 24.43 2.93
C LEU A 7 9.61 25.04 4.31
N GLU A 8 8.59 25.89 4.42
CA GLU A 8 8.42 26.75 5.61
C GLU A 8 7.27 26.39 6.56
N ARG A 9 6.40 25.42 6.24
CA ARG A 9 5.28 25.08 7.14
C ARG A 9 5.63 23.94 8.10
N LYS A 10 6.04 24.33 9.31
CA LYS A 10 6.16 23.46 10.50
C LYS A 10 4.79 23.12 11.09
N THR A 11 4.49 21.84 11.22
CA THR A 11 3.68 21.29 12.33
C THR A 11 4.41 20.11 12.97
N LYS A 12 4.36 20.05 14.30
CA LYS A 12 5.02 19.04 15.14
C LYS A 12 4.49 17.64 14.77
N ALA A 13 5.28 16.85 14.06
CA ALA A 13 5.08 15.42 13.90
C ALA A 13 6.08 14.64 14.77
N ALA A 14 5.66 13.44 15.21
CA ALA A 14 6.33 12.59 16.18
C ALA A 14 7.83 12.40 15.92
N ALA A 15 8.60 12.31 17.01
CA ALA A 15 10.06 12.23 16.99
C ALA A 15 10.58 11.05 16.16
N THR A 16 10.92 11.30 14.90
CA THR A 16 11.62 10.36 14.00
C THR A 16 13.11 10.23 14.35
N GLY A 17 13.57 10.78 15.49
CA GLY A 17 14.98 10.80 15.90
C GLY A 17 15.88 11.63 14.98
N GLU A 18 15.30 12.32 14.00
CA GLU A 18 16.02 13.06 12.98
C GLU A 18 16.19 14.53 13.35
N SER A 19 17.40 15.06 13.12
CA SER A 19 17.70 16.49 13.31
C SER A 19 17.11 17.37 12.20
N GLU A 20 16.91 18.66 12.51
CA GLU A 20 16.44 19.65 11.52
C GLU A 20 17.38 19.75 10.30
N ILE A 21 18.69 19.58 10.51
CA ILE A 21 19.70 19.61 9.44
C ILE A 21 19.54 18.41 8.50
N GLN A 22 19.35 17.21 9.06
CA GLN A 22 19.12 15.99 8.26
C GLN A 22 17.84 16.12 7.42
N ARG A 23 16.77 16.66 8.01
CA ARG A 23 15.50 16.90 7.32
C ARG A 23 15.65 17.92 6.19
N ALA A 24 16.30 19.06 6.44
CA ALA A 24 16.51 20.09 5.42
C ALA A 24 17.41 19.59 4.27
N SER A 25 18.43 18.80 4.59
CA SER A 25 19.30 18.16 3.60
C SER A 25 18.52 17.20 2.69
N ARG A 26 17.69 16.32 3.28
CA ARG A 26 16.83 15.41 2.50
C ARG A 26 15.90 16.16 1.55
N LEU A 27 15.18 17.16 2.06
CA LEU A 27 14.30 17.99 1.23
C LEU A 27 15.03 18.61 0.03
N THR A 28 16.27 19.04 0.24
CA THR A 28 17.12 19.60 -0.83
C THR A 28 17.53 18.54 -1.85
N ILE A 29 17.83 17.31 -1.40
CA ILE A 29 18.20 16.20 -2.29
C ILE A 29 16.99 15.74 -3.11
N GLY A 30 15.84 15.50 -2.47
CA GLY A 30 14.61 15.08 -3.15
C GLY A 30 14.18 16.07 -4.23
N ALA A 31 14.28 17.38 -3.95
CA ALA A 31 14.00 18.41 -4.95
C ALA A 31 14.91 18.31 -6.18
N LYS A 32 16.22 18.10 -6.00
CA LYS A 32 17.17 17.91 -7.11
C LYS A 32 16.88 16.64 -7.92
N VAL A 33 16.49 15.56 -7.25
CA VAL A 33 16.10 14.31 -7.91
C VAL A 33 14.88 14.55 -8.80
N LEU A 34 13.83 15.19 -8.27
CA LEU A 34 12.62 15.50 -9.02
C LEU A 34 12.89 16.44 -10.21
N GLU A 35 13.74 17.46 -10.01
CA GLU A 35 14.17 18.37 -11.08
C GLU A 35 14.88 17.62 -12.21
N SER A 36 15.82 16.72 -11.88
CA SER A 36 16.53 15.91 -12.88
C SER A 36 15.60 14.98 -13.67
N ALA A 37 14.46 14.60 -13.08
CA ALA A 37 13.49 13.68 -13.64
C ALA A 37 12.29 14.36 -14.32
N VAL A 38 12.29 15.70 -14.47
CA VAL A 38 11.13 16.49 -14.96
C VAL A 38 10.59 16.02 -16.32
N ASN A 39 11.48 15.57 -17.21
CA ASN A 39 11.13 15.09 -18.56
C ASN A 39 10.93 13.56 -18.63
N SER A 40 11.15 12.85 -17.52
CA SER A 40 11.00 11.40 -17.49
C SER A 40 9.53 11.00 -17.45
N LYS A 41 9.15 10.04 -18.28
CA LYS A 41 7.82 9.41 -18.23
C LYS A 41 7.74 8.25 -17.21
N LYS A 42 8.85 7.87 -16.58
CA LYS A 42 8.90 6.76 -15.61
C LYS A 42 8.55 7.25 -14.21
N SER A 43 7.74 6.48 -13.50
CA SER A 43 7.54 6.64 -12.07
C SER A 43 8.59 5.82 -11.32
N LEU A 44 9.27 6.46 -10.37
CA LEU A 44 10.23 5.83 -9.48
C LEU A 44 9.94 6.28 -8.06
N GLY A 45 10.04 5.34 -7.13
CA GLY A 45 9.78 5.60 -5.72
C GLY A 45 10.19 4.42 -4.86
N SER A 46 9.82 4.51 -3.58
CA SER A 46 10.15 3.54 -2.56
C SER A 46 8.90 3.19 -1.72
N HIS A 47 9.01 2.13 -0.93
CA HIS A 47 8.09 1.91 0.17
C HIS A 47 8.49 2.82 1.33
N VAL A 48 7.64 3.79 1.68
CA VAL A 48 7.93 4.83 2.66
C VAL A 48 7.20 4.59 3.98
N SER A 49 7.74 5.18 5.05
CA SER A 49 7.11 5.12 6.37
C SER A 49 5.93 6.10 6.46
N ALA A 50 4.83 5.62 7.04
CA ALA A 50 3.67 6.42 7.45
C ALA A 50 3.63 6.64 8.98
N ALA A 51 4.76 6.48 9.66
CA ALA A 51 4.84 6.66 11.10
C ALA A 51 4.49 8.11 11.49
N GLY A 52 3.58 8.27 12.46
CA GLY A 52 3.09 9.57 12.90
C GLY A 52 1.87 10.09 12.14
N GLY A 53 1.42 9.41 11.07
CA GLY A 53 0.24 9.77 10.29
C GLY A 53 0.36 9.30 8.84
N LEU A 54 -0.75 8.94 8.18
CA LEU A 54 -0.73 8.45 6.79
C LEU A 54 -0.18 9.51 5.83
N GLU A 55 -0.47 10.78 6.08
CA GLU A 55 0.03 11.91 5.30
C GLU A 55 1.56 12.03 5.33
N GLN A 56 2.22 11.49 6.37
CA GLN A 56 3.69 11.49 6.45
C GLN A 56 4.33 10.66 5.33
N ALA A 57 3.64 9.65 4.80
CA ALA A 57 4.13 8.91 3.64
C ALA A 57 4.34 9.83 2.43
N ILE A 58 3.41 10.76 2.17
CA ILE A 58 3.50 11.72 1.07
C ILE A 58 4.70 12.65 1.27
N TYR A 59 4.85 13.21 2.48
CA TYR A 59 5.96 14.11 2.79
C TYR A 59 7.32 13.41 2.70
N ASN A 60 7.40 12.17 3.21
CA ASN A 60 8.62 11.35 3.13
C ASN A 60 8.96 11.02 1.68
N ALA A 61 7.98 10.62 0.87
CA ALA A 61 8.17 10.37 -0.55
C ALA A 61 8.71 11.62 -1.29
N CYS A 62 8.15 12.80 -1.02
CA CYS A 62 8.65 14.05 -1.60
C CYS A 62 10.09 14.35 -1.17
N ALA A 63 10.41 14.15 0.12
CA ALA A 63 11.75 14.38 0.65
C ALA A 63 12.80 13.41 0.05
N GLU A 64 12.40 12.22 -0.36
CA GLU A 64 13.26 11.24 -1.05
C GLU A 64 13.33 11.47 -2.56
N GLY A 65 12.52 12.38 -3.11
CA GLY A 65 12.45 12.66 -4.54
C GLY A 65 11.61 11.64 -5.33
N ASN A 66 10.71 10.94 -4.65
CA ASN A 66 9.85 9.94 -5.23
C ASN A 66 8.73 10.55 -6.07
N ARG A 67 8.33 9.83 -7.13
CA ARG A 67 7.20 10.15 -8.01
C ARG A 67 6.03 9.15 -7.90
N CYS A 68 6.27 8.04 -7.22
CA CYS A 68 5.29 7.07 -6.77
C CYS A 68 5.67 6.61 -5.36
N LEU A 69 4.77 5.99 -4.61
CA LEU A 69 5.11 5.43 -3.31
C LEU A 69 4.30 4.17 -3.02
N ALA A 70 4.88 3.30 -2.20
CA ALA A 70 4.15 2.26 -1.48
C ALA A 70 4.16 2.55 0.01
N MET A 71 3.15 2.07 0.73
CA MET A 71 3.02 2.25 2.18
C MET A 71 2.07 1.21 2.79
N PHE A 72 2.13 1.04 4.10
CA PHE A 72 1.04 0.38 4.84
C PHE A 72 -0.01 1.43 5.25
N VAL A 73 -1.29 1.13 5.06
CA VAL A 73 -2.41 2.01 5.48
C VAL A 73 -2.84 1.82 6.94
N ARG A 74 -2.27 0.82 7.62
CA ARG A 74 -2.43 0.54 9.04
C ARG A 74 -1.24 -0.28 9.57
N ASN A 75 -1.20 -0.55 10.88
CA ASN A 75 -0.14 -1.36 11.47
C ASN A 75 -0.20 -2.82 10.98
N GLN A 76 0.83 -3.23 10.23
CA GLN A 76 0.98 -4.55 9.63
C GLN A 76 1.30 -5.68 10.64
N ARG A 77 1.48 -5.36 11.92
CA ARG A 77 1.76 -6.34 13.00
C ARG A 77 0.54 -6.73 13.82
N GLN A 78 -0.62 -6.16 13.53
CA GLN A 78 -1.83 -6.36 14.33
C GLN A 78 -3.01 -6.74 13.41
N TRP A 79 -3.87 -7.63 13.88
CA TRP A 79 -5.11 -7.97 13.18
C TRP A 79 -6.13 -6.83 13.26
N ASN A 80 -6.31 -6.28 14.46
CA ASN A 80 -7.28 -5.23 14.70
C ASN A 80 -6.62 -3.85 14.59
N ALA A 81 -7.19 -2.99 13.77
CA ALA A 81 -6.87 -1.57 13.74
C ALA A 81 -8.06 -0.74 14.23
N LYS A 82 -7.78 0.41 14.84
CA LYS A 82 -8.85 1.37 15.16
C LYS A 82 -9.48 1.87 13.85
N PRO A 83 -10.79 2.13 13.81
CA PRO A 83 -11.43 2.76 12.65
C PRO A 83 -10.67 4.02 12.22
N MET A 84 -10.61 4.27 10.91
CA MET A 84 -10.00 5.51 10.41
C MET A 84 -10.91 6.70 10.71
N ASP A 85 -10.38 7.68 11.44
CA ASP A 85 -11.07 8.94 11.69
C ASP A 85 -11.08 9.85 10.45
N ASP A 86 -12.06 10.77 10.40
CA ASP A 86 -12.20 11.71 9.29
C ASP A 86 -11.05 12.73 9.25
N GLU A 87 -10.49 13.07 10.41
CA GLU A 87 -9.33 13.97 10.52
C GLU A 87 -8.11 13.42 9.77
N THR A 88 -7.91 12.09 9.78
CA THR A 88 -6.85 11.43 9.00
C THR A 88 -7.04 11.63 7.51
N VAL A 89 -8.28 11.54 7.01
CA VAL A 89 -8.58 11.79 5.60
C VAL A 89 -8.41 13.26 5.24
N GLU A 90 -8.75 14.18 6.13
CA GLU A 90 -8.51 15.62 5.95
C GLU A 90 -7.02 15.93 5.84
N ARG A 91 -6.18 15.39 6.76
CA ARG A 91 -4.72 15.57 6.72
C ARG A 91 -4.11 14.96 5.45
N TRP A 92 -4.57 13.79 5.04
CA TRP A 92 -4.16 13.15 3.79
C TRP A 92 -4.44 14.03 2.56
N ASN A 93 -5.68 14.51 2.43
CA ASN A 93 -6.08 15.37 1.32
C ASN A 93 -5.34 16.72 1.33
N ALA A 94 -5.07 17.27 2.51
CA ALA A 94 -4.26 18.47 2.67
C ALA A 94 -2.82 18.26 2.16
N ALA A 95 -2.19 17.12 2.52
CA ALA A 95 -0.84 16.78 2.05
C ALA A 95 -0.78 16.55 0.54
N LEU A 96 -1.76 15.86 -0.06
CA LEU A 96 -1.85 15.72 -1.52
C LEU A 96 -1.95 17.08 -2.21
N LYS A 97 -2.82 17.97 -1.70
CA LYS A 97 -3.00 19.32 -2.24
C LYS A 97 -1.74 20.18 -2.08
N GLU A 98 -1.06 20.08 -0.94
CA GLU A 98 0.16 20.83 -0.67
C GLU A 98 1.32 20.41 -1.59
N THR A 99 1.51 19.11 -1.74
CA THR A 99 2.67 18.52 -2.45
C THR A 99 2.42 18.34 -3.94
N GLN A 100 1.16 18.36 -4.37
CA GLN A 100 0.73 17.96 -5.71
C GLN A 100 1.15 16.51 -6.05
N PHE A 101 1.28 15.65 -5.04
CA PHE A 101 1.65 14.25 -5.25
C PHE A 101 0.53 13.51 -6.01
N PRO A 102 0.86 12.75 -7.07
CA PRO A 102 -0.14 12.09 -7.89
C PRO A 102 -0.77 10.90 -7.14
N LEU A 103 -2.06 11.03 -6.78
CA LEU A 103 -2.82 9.98 -6.06
C LEU A 103 -2.83 8.63 -6.80
N ASN A 104 -2.85 8.66 -8.13
CA ASN A 104 -2.78 7.45 -8.97
C ASN A 104 -1.39 6.81 -9.04
N GLN A 105 -0.41 7.29 -8.27
CA GLN A 105 0.92 6.72 -8.13
C GLN A 105 1.19 6.20 -6.71
N ILE A 106 0.13 5.98 -5.94
CA ILE A 106 0.19 5.45 -4.58
C ILE A 106 -0.33 4.01 -4.62
N VAL A 107 0.51 3.07 -4.18
CA VAL A 107 0.21 1.64 -4.17
C VAL A 107 0.46 1.08 -2.77
N PRO A 108 -0.53 1.13 -1.86
CA PRO A 108 -0.42 0.50 -0.57
C PRO A 108 -0.17 -1.00 -0.69
N HIS A 109 0.58 -1.52 0.27
CA HIS A 109 0.88 -2.94 0.39
C HIS A 109 0.12 -3.53 1.56
N GLY A 110 -0.47 -4.71 1.36
CA GLY A 110 -1.20 -5.44 2.38
C GLY A 110 -0.31 -5.96 3.50
N SER A 111 -0.88 -6.12 4.70
CA SER A 111 -0.21 -6.74 5.84
C SER A 111 0.31 -8.17 5.56
N TYR A 112 1.56 -8.45 5.94
CA TYR A 112 2.16 -9.79 5.83
C TYR A 112 1.56 -10.83 6.79
N LEU A 113 0.69 -10.42 7.72
CA LEU A 113 -0.06 -11.37 8.56
C LEU A 113 -1.13 -12.13 7.78
N MET A 114 -1.62 -11.54 6.69
CA MET A 114 -2.72 -12.10 5.91
C MET A 114 -2.24 -13.30 5.11
N ASN A 115 -3.10 -14.30 5.03
CA ASN A 115 -3.01 -15.39 4.06
C ASN A 115 -4.37 -15.52 3.35
N PRO A 116 -4.59 -14.77 2.26
CA PRO A 116 -5.84 -14.80 1.48
C PRO A 116 -6.20 -16.16 0.91
N GLY A 117 -5.22 -17.06 0.78
CA GLY A 117 -5.38 -18.46 0.36
C GLY A 117 -5.30 -19.47 1.50
N SER A 118 -5.49 -19.05 2.76
CA SER A 118 -5.30 -19.95 3.90
C SER A 118 -6.29 -21.13 3.90
N PRO A 119 -5.82 -22.38 4.11
CA PRO A 119 -6.71 -23.52 4.30
C PRO A 119 -7.32 -23.58 5.71
N ASP A 120 -6.88 -22.72 6.62
CA ASP A 120 -7.44 -22.59 7.97
C ASP A 120 -8.60 -21.58 7.93
N PRO A 121 -9.86 -22.01 8.18
CA PRO A 121 -11.02 -21.12 8.07
C PRO A 121 -10.96 -19.89 8.97
N GLU A 122 -10.36 -20.01 10.17
CA GLU A 122 -10.25 -18.87 11.10
C GLU A 122 -9.24 -17.85 10.58
N LYS A 123 -8.09 -18.32 10.09
CA LYS A 123 -7.07 -17.44 9.51
C LYS A 123 -7.54 -16.83 8.19
N LEU A 124 -8.27 -17.58 7.37
CA LEU A 124 -8.86 -17.10 6.14
C LEU A 124 -9.85 -15.96 6.42
N GLN A 125 -10.74 -16.16 7.40
CA GLN A 125 -11.70 -15.13 7.80
C GLN A 125 -10.99 -13.85 8.30
N LYS A 126 -10.01 -13.99 9.20
CA LYS A 126 -9.21 -12.85 9.68
C LYS A 126 -8.47 -12.14 8.55
N SER A 127 -7.97 -12.88 7.56
CA SER A 127 -7.30 -12.31 6.40
C SER A 127 -8.26 -11.53 5.52
N ARG A 128 -9.46 -12.05 5.27
CA ARG A 128 -10.53 -11.36 4.52
C ARG A 128 -11.00 -10.09 5.21
N GLU A 129 -11.22 -10.15 6.53
CA GLU A 129 -11.62 -8.98 7.31
C GLU A 129 -10.54 -7.89 7.32
N ALA A 130 -9.28 -8.27 7.53
CA ALA A 130 -8.16 -7.34 7.50
C ALA A 130 -7.96 -6.73 6.11
N MET A 131 -8.02 -7.54 5.06
CA MET A 131 -7.87 -7.08 3.67
C MET A 131 -9.03 -6.14 3.29
N LEU A 132 -10.26 -6.43 3.71
CA LEU A 132 -11.42 -5.57 3.45
C LEU A 132 -11.30 -4.22 4.18
N ASP A 133 -10.86 -4.23 5.44
CA ASP A 133 -10.57 -2.98 6.17
C ASP A 133 -9.50 -2.17 5.43
N GLU A 134 -8.39 -2.79 5.02
CA GLU A 134 -7.31 -2.11 4.29
C GLU A 134 -7.79 -1.56 2.93
N CYS A 135 -8.61 -2.28 2.19
CA CYS A 135 -9.18 -1.80 0.93
C CYS A 135 -10.15 -0.63 1.16
N LYS A 136 -11.05 -0.73 2.14
CA LYS A 136 -11.97 0.38 2.50
C LYS A 136 -11.22 1.62 2.98
N ARG A 137 -10.08 1.44 3.65
CA ARG A 137 -9.17 2.56 3.98
C ARG A 137 -8.58 3.19 2.73
N CYS A 138 -8.17 2.39 1.74
CA CYS A 138 -7.70 2.92 0.46
C CYS A 138 -8.79 3.75 -0.23
N GLU A 139 -10.03 3.28 -0.27
CA GLU A 139 -11.16 4.01 -0.85
C GLU A 139 -11.47 5.32 -0.12
N ARG A 140 -11.43 5.30 1.23
CA ARG A 140 -11.54 6.50 2.07
C ARG A 140 -10.50 7.57 1.74
N LEU A 141 -9.31 7.13 1.31
CA LEU A 141 -8.17 7.99 0.92
C LEU A 141 -8.16 8.31 -0.59
N GLY A 142 -9.14 7.81 -1.35
CA GLY A 142 -9.24 7.95 -2.81
C GLY A 142 -8.20 7.14 -3.60
N ILE A 143 -7.54 6.17 -2.97
CA ILE A 143 -6.52 5.32 -3.58
C ILE A 143 -7.19 4.23 -4.40
N LEU A 144 -6.71 4.04 -5.63
CA LEU A 144 -7.27 3.05 -6.57
C LEU A 144 -6.63 1.66 -6.46
N TYR A 145 -5.36 1.57 -6.05
CA TYR A 145 -4.61 0.31 -6.11
C TYR A 145 -4.39 -0.26 -4.72
N TYR A 146 -4.38 -1.58 -4.59
CA TYR A 146 -4.00 -2.26 -3.36
C TYR A 146 -3.24 -3.55 -3.68
N ASN A 147 -1.97 -3.60 -3.28
CA ASN A 147 -1.09 -4.72 -3.57
C ASN A 147 -1.08 -5.75 -2.43
N PHE A 148 -1.11 -7.04 -2.76
CA PHE A 148 -1.08 -8.10 -1.76
C PHE A 148 -0.39 -9.37 -2.28
N HIS A 149 0.10 -10.18 -1.33
CA HIS A 149 0.61 -11.51 -1.61
C HIS A 149 -0.55 -12.53 -1.66
N PRO A 150 -0.62 -13.43 -2.66
CA PRO A 150 -1.66 -14.45 -2.78
C PRO A 150 -1.83 -15.31 -1.53
N GLY A 151 -0.71 -15.70 -0.92
CA GLY A 151 -0.70 -16.49 0.31
C GLY A 151 0.13 -17.76 0.22
N SER A 152 -0.27 -18.77 0.99
CA SER A 152 0.45 -20.02 1.16
C SER A 152 -0.48 -21.17 1.51
N THR A 153 -0.20 -22.34 0.96
CA THR A 153 -0.91 -23.58 1.31
C THR A 153 -0.62 -24.04 2.73
N THR A 154 0.44 -23.52 3.35
CA THR A 154 0.96 -23.96 4.66
C THR A 154 1.22 -25.48 4.77
N GLY A 155 1.31 -26.18 3.63
CA GLY A 155 1.42 -27.63 3.56
C GLY A 155 0.11 -28.40 3.88
N ALA A 156 -1.02 -27.70 4.00
CA ALA A 156 -2.30 -28.28 4.43
C ALA A 156 -3.36 -28.37 3.32
N CYS A 157 -3.09 -27.82 2.13
CA CYS A 157 -3.90 -28.00 0.92
C CYS A 157 -3.02 -28.06 -0.32
N THR A 158 -3.62 -28.43 -1.45
CA THR A 158 -2.97 -28.35 -2.77
C THR A 158 -2.82 -26.91 -3.23
N THR A 159 -1.88 -26.66 -4.15
CA THR A 159 -1.77 -25.35 -4.80
C THR A 159 -3.09 -24.94 -5.45
N GLU A 160 -3.75 -25.83 -6.18
CA GLU A 160 -5.01 -25.55 -6.86
C GLU A 160 -6.13 -25.10 -5.89
N GLU A 161 -6.28 -25.78 -4.75
CA GLU A 161 -7.24 -25.39 -3.70
C GLU A 161 -6.90 -24.02 -3.09
N CYS A 162 -5.61 -23.74 -2.91
CA CYS A 162 -5.15 -22.44 -2.43
C CYS A 162 -5.48 -21.34 -3.45
N LEU A 163 -5.18 -21.52 -4.74
CA LEU A 163 -5.50 -20.54 -5.79
C LEU A 163 -7.01 -20.27 -5.86
N LYS A 164 -7.85 -21.30 -5.80
CA LYS A 164 -9.32 -21.16 -5.71
C LYS A 164 -9.75 -20.34 -4.51
N THR A 165 -9.09 -20.55 -3.36
CA THR A 165 -9.37 -19.79 -2.14
C THR A 165 -8.95 -18.33 -2.27
N VAL A 166 -7.83 -18.05 -2.94
CA VAL A 166 -7.39 -16.67 -3.26
C VAL A 166 -8.39 -15.99 -4.17
N ALA A 167 -8.82 -16.63 -5.27
CA ALA A 167 -9.81 -16.09 -6.18
C ALA A 167 -11.13 -15.76 -5.46
N ALA A 168 -11.64 -16.67 -4.62
CA ALA A 168 -12.84 -16.42 -3.82
C ALA A 168 -12.64 -15.29 -2.78
N THR A 169 -11.41 -15.08 -2.29
CA THR A 169 -11.10 -13.92 -1.45
C THR A 169 -11.10 -12.63 -2.27
N VAL A 170 -10.55 -12.64 -3.49
CA VAL A 170 -10.61 -11.47 -4.38
C VAL A 170 -12.06 -11.10 -4.69
N ASP A 171 -12.89 -12.05 -5.15
CA ASP A 171 -14.32 -11.83 -5.43
C ASP A 171 -15.01 -11.18 -4.22
N TYR A 172 -14.81 -11.75 -3.02
CA TYR A 172 -15.37 -11.18 -1.78
C TYR A 172 -14.94 -9.72 -1.54
N ILE A 173 -13.68 -9.37 -1.78
CA ILE A 173 -13.20 -8.00 -1.58
C ILE A 173 -13.78 -7.05 -2.63
N VAL A 174 -13.79 -7.46 -3.90
CA VAL A 174 -14.34 -6.66 -5.01
C VAL A 174 -15.83 -6.41 -4.81
N GLU A 175 -16.61 -7.43 -4.43
CA GLU A 175 -18.05 -7.30 -4.13
C GLU A 175 -18.36 -6.35 -2.96
N ASN A 176 -17.41 -6.19 -2.04
CA ASN A 176 -17.58 -5.40 -0.81
C ASN A 176 -16.82 -4.05 -0.83
N THR A 177 -16.33 -3.66 -2.00
CA THR A 177 -15.67 -2.38 -2.28
C THR A 177 -16.30 -1.74 -3.52
N ALA A 178 -16.05 -0.46 -3.73
CA ALA A 178 -16.65 0.33 -4.80
C ALA A 178 -15.73 0.49 -6.03
N HIS A 179 -14.42 0.66 -5.85
CA HIS A 179 -13.52 1.01 -6.96
C HIS A 179 -12.06 0.55 -6.80
N ILE A 180 -11.76 -0.27 -5.79
CA ILE A 180 -10.39 -0.75 -5.59
C ILE A 180 -9.97 -1.71 -6.70
N ILE A 181 -8.72 -1.60 -7.12
CA ILE A 181 -8.04 -2.51 -8.04
C ILE A 181 -7.01 -3.29 -7.22
N LEU A 182 -7.24 -4.59 -7.09
CA LEU A 182 -6.34 -5.49 -6.38
C LEU A 182 -5.18 -5.87 -7.29
N LEU A 183 -3.95 -5.73 -6.78
CA LEU A 183 -2.72 -6.10 -7.46
C LEU A 183 -2.16 -7.36 -6.80
N ILE A 184 -2.19 -8.46 -7.55
CA ILE A 184 -1.66 -9.74 -7.11
C ILE A 184 -0.14 -9.75 -7.34
N GLU A 185 0.64 -9.75 -6.25
CA GLU A 185 2.11 -9.75 -6.35
C GLU A 185 2.66 -11.15 -6.61
N THR A 186 3.62 -11.24 -7.53
CA THR A 186 4.38 -12.48 -7.76
C THR A 186 5.30 -12.79 -6.59
N MET A 187 5.32 -14.05 -6.16
CA MET A 187 6.09 -14.51 -5.01
C MET A 187 7.39 -15.19 -5.44
N ALA A 188 8.38 -15.23 -4.55
CA ALA A 188 9.64 -15.95 -4.81
C ALA A 188 9.50 -17.48 -4.80
N GLY A 189 8.34 -18.03 -4.39
CA GLY A 189 8.11 -19.48 -4.29
C GLY A 189 8.78 -20.13 -3.08
N GLN A 190 9.04 -19.38 -2.01
CA GLN A 190 9.62 -19.94 -0.78
C GLN A 190 8.62 -20.87 -0.07
N GLY A 191 9.05 -22.08 0.26
CA GLY A 191 8.27 -23.03 1.05
C GLY A 191 6.97 -23.42 0.36
N SER A 192 5.84 -23.06 0.98
CA SER A 192 4.49 -23.38 0.49
C SER A 192 3.73 -22.16 -0.06
N THR A 193 4.45 -21.08 -0.41
CA THR A 193 3.85 -19.89 -1.02
C THR A 193 3.35 -20.19 -2.44
N VAL A 194 2.27 -19.52 -2.84
CA VAL A 194 1.70 -19.59 -4.20
C VAL A 194 1.81 -18.23 -4.89
N GLY A 195 1.67 -18.20 -6.22
CA GLY A 195 1.89 -17.03 -7.06
C GLY A 195 3.34 -16.88 -7.51
N SER A 196 4.10 -17.97 -7.55
CA SER A 196 5.52 -17.98 -7.95
C SER A 196 5.72 -18.05 -9.46
N SER A 197 4.71 -18.54 -10.19
CA SER A 197 4.68 -18.56 -11.64
C SER A 197 3.59 -17.63 -12.19
N PHE A 198 3.74 -17.19 -13.44
CA PHE A 198 2.70 -16.40 -14.09
C PHE A 198 1.42 -17.22 -14.34
N GLU A 199 1.54 -18.54 -14.48
CA GLU A 199 0.41 -19.45 -14.60
C GLU A 199 -0.45 -19.44 -13.34
N GLU A 200 0.16 -19.46 -12.14
CA GLU A 200 -0.60 -19.38 -10.88
C GLU A 200 -1.35 -18.04 -10.76
N ILE A 201 -0.72 -16.92 -11.15
CA ILE A 201 -1.36 -15.60 -11.16
C ILE A 201 -2.51 -15.56 -12.18
N ARG A 202 -2.27 -16.06 -13.41
CA ARG A 202 -3.31 -16.19 -14.44
C ARG A 202 -4.48 -17.00 -13.93
N ASP A 203 -4.22 -18.12 -13.27
CA ASP A 203 -5.25 -19.05 -12.82
C ASP A 203 -6.12 -18.43 -11.72
N ILE A 204 -5.55 -17.62 -10.81
CA ILE A 204 -6.34 -16.82 -9.86
C ILE A 204 -7.27 -15.87 -10.63
N ILE A 205 -6.72 -15.05 -11.53
CA ILE A 205 -7.47 -14.03 -12.29
C ILE A 205 -8.56 -14.67 -13.16
N ALA A 206 -8.30 -15.83 -13.75
CA ALA A 206 -9.23 -16.52 -14.64
C ALA A 206 -10.39 -17.21 -13.90
N MET A 207 -10.25 -17.45 -12.59
CA MET A 207 -11.30 -18.03 -11.75
C MET A 207 -12.26 -17.00 -11.17
N GLU A 208 -11.93 -15.71 -11.23
CA GLU A 208 -12.76 -14.63 -10.71
C GLU A 208 -14.10 -14.55 -11.45
N SER A 209 -15.16 -14.39 -10.65
CA SER A 209 -16.54 -14.28 -11.14
C SER A 209 -16.83 -12.82 -11.44
N LEU A 210 -16.76 -12.39 -12.71
CA LEU A 210 -17.18 -11.03 -13.12
C LEU A 210 -18.68 -10.79 -12.92
#